data_AF-A0A645AVC2-F1
#
_entry.id   AF-A0A645AVC2-F1
#
_cell.length_a   1.000
_cell.length_b   1.000
_cell.length_c   1.000
_cell.angle_alpha   90.00
_cell.angle_beta   90.00
_cell.angle_gamma   90.00
#
_symmetry.space_group_name_H-M   'P 1'
#
loop_
_entity.id
_entity.type
_entity.pdbx_description
1 polymer ?
#
loop_
_entity_poly.entity_id
_entity_poly.type
_entity_poly.pdbx_seq_one_letter_code
_entity_poly.pdbx_strand_id
1 'polypeptide(L)' 'MEIQPPEDWNGRNIRELDVRTRHRVNVIGVRAGKHILPLISADHVFSEEEHIIVAGEQKDILKMISKR' A
#
# COMPACT_ATOMS: atom_id res chain seq x y z
N MET A 1 8.45 4.90 2.86
CA MET A 1 8.60 3.81 3.84
C MET A 1 8.12 2.53 3.18
N GLU A 2 8.86 1.44 3.30
CA GLU A 2 8.45 0.12 2.82
C GLU A 2 7.78 -0.63 3.96
N ILE A 3 6.58 -1.17 3.71
CA ILE A 3 5.76 -1.88 4.70
C ILE A 3 5.01 -3.03 4.02
N GLN A 4 4.58 -4.02 4.80
CA GLN A 4 3.61 -4.99 4.31
C GLN A 4 2.22 -4.32 4.24
N PRO A 5 1.44 -4.56 3.17
CA PRO A 5 0.06 -4.09 3.10
C PRO A 5 -0.76 -4.74 4.23
N PRO A 6 -1.78 -4.05 4.77
CA PRO A 6 -2.74 -4.67 5.68
C PRO A 6 -3.42 -5.89 5.03
N GLU A 7 -3.72 -6.93 5.80
CA GLU A 7 -4.35 -8.16 5.28
C GLU A 7 -5.67 -7.89 4.53
N ASP A 8 -6.45 -6.92 5.02
CA ASP A 8 -7.71 -6.48 4.39
C ASP A 8 -7.56 -5.85 3.00
N TRP A 9 -6.34 -5.59 2.54
CA TRP A 9 -6.05 -5.04 1.22
C TRP A 9 -5.80 -6.12 0.18
N ASN A 10 -5.48 -7.34 0.61
CA ASN A 10 -5.17 -8.44 -0.28
C ASN A 10 -6.35 -8.75 -1.19
N GLY A 11 -6.09 -8.90 -2.49
CA GLY A 11 -7.13 -9.13 -3.49
C GLY A 11 -7.95 -7.88 -3.86
N ARG A 12 -7.66 -6.70 -3.29
CA ARG A 12 -8.32 -5.44 -3.62
C ARG A 12 -7.38 -4.51 -4.35
N ASN A 13 -7.93 -3.65 -5.21
CA ASN A 13 -7.13 -2.66 -5.92
C ASN A 13 -7.04 -1.31 -5.17
N ILE A 14 -6.07 -0.49 -5.58
CA ILE A 14 -5.81 0.82 -4.97
C ILE A 14 -7.03 1.73 -5.03
N ARG A 15 -7.79 1.66 -6.14
CA ARG A 15 -9.00 2.47 -6.36
C ARG A 15 -10.11 2.12 -5.36
N GLU A 16 -10.32 0.84 -5.10
CA GLU A 16 -11.31 0.35 -4.13
C GLU A 16 -10.97 0.66 -2.68
N LEU A 17 -9.68 0.79 -2.39
CA LEU A 17 -9.18 1.04 -1.05
C LEU A 17 -9.16 2.52 -0.68
N ASP A 18 -9.32 3.42 -1.67
CA ASP A 18 -9.29 4.88 -1.48
C ASP A 18 -8.11 5.33 -0.59
N VAL A 19 -6.94 4.72 -0.79
CA VAL A 19 -5.81 4.78 0.15
C VAL A 19 -5.43 6.22 0.51
N ARG A 20 -5.40 7.10 -0.50
CA ARG A 20 -5.08 8.52 -0.33
C ARG A 20 -6.11 9.26 0.54
N THR A 21 -7.39 8.99 0.34
CA THR A 21 -8.48 9.70 1.02
C THR A 21 -8.69 9.16 2.43
N ARG A 22 -8.61 7.84 2.62
CA ARG A 22 -8.87 7.17 3.90
C ARG A 22 -7.68 7.19 4.86
N HIS A 23 -6.48 7.02 4.34
CA HIS A 23 -5.28 6.83 5.15
C HIS A 23 -4.29 8.00 5.07
N ARG A 24 -4.53 9.00 4.20
CA ARG A 24 -3.63 10.15 3.96
C ARG A 24 -2.20 9.75 3.60
N VAL A 25 -2.05 8.57 3.00
CA VAL A 25 -0.79 8.06 2.47
C VAL A 25 -0.93 7.83 0.97
N ASN A 26 0.15 8.08 0.24
CA ASN A 26 0.25 7.76 -1.18
C ASN A 26 1.08 6.51 -1.35
N VAL A 27 0.62 5.58 -2.19
CA VAL A 27 1.41 4.43 -2.60
C VAL A 27 2.22 4.81 -3.85
N ILE A 28 3.53 4.67 -3.79
CA ILE A 28 4.47 5.05 -4.86
C ILE A 28 4.85 3.83 -5.70
N GLY A 29 4.86 2.64 -5.10
CA GLY A 29 5.20 1.41 -5.79
C GLY A 29 4.98 0.19 -4.92
N VAL A 30 5.10 -0.97 -5.54
CA VAL A 30 5.14 -2.27 -4.87
C VAL A 30 6.48 -2.94 -5.14
N ARG A 31 6.94 -3.74 -4.19
CA ARG A 31 8.12 -4.59 -4.32
C ARG A 31 7.65 -6.03 -4.24
N ALA A 32 7.74 -6.74 -5.37
CA ALA A 32 7.51 -8.18 -5.45
C ALA A 32 8.88 -8.87 -5.58
N GLY A 33 9.35 -9.44 -4.47
CA GLY A 33 10.68 -10.03 -4.40
C GLY A 33 11.81 -9.03 -4.70
N LYS A 34 12.53 -9.24 -5.82
CA LYS A 34 13.64 -8.37 -6.27
C LYS A 34 13.20 -7.24 -7.21
N HIS A 35 11.94 -7.24 -7.64
CA HIS A 35 11.43 -6.26 -8.60
C HIS A 35 10.66 -5.18 -7.86
N ILE A 36 11.01 -3.92 -8.14
CA ILE A 36 10.23 -2.77 -7.71
C ILE A 36 9.40 -2.31 -8.91
N LEU A 37 8.09 -2.36 -8.75
CA LEU A 37 7.12 -1.91 -9.72
C LEU A 37 6.61 -0.54 -9.25
N PRO A 38 6.95 0.56 -9.95
CA PRO A 38 6.32 1.84 -9.67
C PRO A 38 4.83 1.73 -10.01
N LEU A 39 3.96 2.09 -9.07
CA LEU A 39 2.52 1.96 -9.20
C LEU A 39 1.97 3.08 -10.09
N ILE A 40 1.93 2.82 -11.39
CA ILE A 40 1.35 3.74 -12.39
C ILE A 40 -0.13 3.47 -12.67
N SER A 41 -0.66 2.30 -12.29
CA SER A 41 -2.07 1.96 -12.48
C SER A 41 -2.81 1.81 -11.14
N ALA A 42 -3.94 2.50 -11.02
CA ALA A 42 -4.85 2.37 -9.88
C ALA A 42 -5.58 1.00 -9.83
N ASP A 43 -5.46 0.21 -10.90
CA ASP A 43 -6.06 -1.13 -11.03
C ASP A 43 -5.15 -2.23 -10.48
N HIS A 44 -3.95 -1.90 -9.98
CA HIS A 44 -3.08 -2.87 -9.32
C HIS A 44 -3.78 -3.47 -8.10
N VAL A 45 -3.80 -4.80 -8.04
CA VAL A 45 -4.40 -5.59 -6.97
C VAL A 45 -3.30 -6.01 -6.00
N PHE A 46 -3.50 -5.74 -4.71
CA PHE A 46 -2.50 -6.08 -3.70
C PHE A 46 -2.41 -7.59 -3.46
N SER A 47 -1.19 -8.06 -3.22
CA SER A 47 -0.87 -9.45 -2.84
C SER A 47 -0.22 -9.53 -1.45
N GLU A 48 -0.41 -10.67 -0.78
CA GLU A 48 0.20 -10.97 0.53
C GLU A 48 1.72 -11.03 0.48
N GLU A 49 2.27 -11.41 -0.67
CA GLU A 49 3.69 -11.68 -0.85
C GLU A 49 4.49 -10.43 -1.30
N GLU A 50 3.80 -9.31 -1.52
CA GLU A 50 4.44 -8.05 -1.95
C GLU A 50 4.48 -7.01 -0.85
N HIS A 51 5.48 -6.14 -0.92
CA HIS A 51 5.61 -4.99 -0.04
C HIS A 51 5.15 -3.74 -0.75
N ILE A 52 4.58 -2.80 -0.02
CA ILE A 52 4.17 -1.50 -0.57
C ILE A 52 5.14 -0.42 -0.12
N ILE A 53 5.48 0.47 -1.05
CA ILE A 53 6.29 1.65 -0.80
C ILE A 53 5.33 2.83 -0.71
N VAL A 54 5.19 3.38 0.49
CA VAL A 54 4.28 4.50 0.77
C VAL A 54 5.03 5.77 1.14
N ALA A 55 4.43 6.91 0.79
CA ALA A 55 4.85 8.23 1.25
C ALA A 55 3.69 8.94 1.95
N GLY A 56 4.01 9.57 3.07
CA GLY A 56 3.06 10.28 3.91
C GLY A 56 3.68 10.58 5.28
N GLU A 57 2.87 11.14 6.16
CA GLU A 57 3.27 11.39 7.54
C GLU A 57 3.45 10.07 8.30
N GLN A 58 4.53 9.96 9.08
CA GLN A 58 4.86 8.75 9.84
C GLN A 58 3.71 8.31 10.76
N LYS A 59 3.01 9.26 11.40
CA LYS A 59 1.86 8.98 12.28
C LYS A 59 0.69 8.31 11.55
N ASP A 60 0.45 8.67 10.29
CA ASP A 60 -0.67 8.17 9.49
C ASP A 60 -0.32 6.78 8.93
N ILE A 61 0.94 6.59 8.52
CA ILE A 61 1.51 5.29 8.17
C ILE A 61 1.40 4.31 9.35
N LEU A 62 1.83 4.71 10.55
CA LEU A 62 1.75 3.86 11.75
C LEU A 62 0.31 3.49 12.13
N LYS A 63 -0.63 4.44 12.04
CA LYS A 63 -2.07 4.16 12.27
C LYS A 63 -2.63 3.15 11.28
N MET A 64 -2.15 3.16 10.04
CA MET A 64 -2.59 2.22 9.01
C MET A 64 -2.11 0.79 9.32
N ILE A 65 -0.86 0.63 9.78
CA ILE A 65 -0.25 -0.68 10.05
C ILE A 65 -0.68 -1.23 11.42
N SER A 66 -1.00 -0.36 12.37
CA SER A 66 -1.38 -0.75 13.74
C SER A 66 -2.81 -1.31 13.87
N LYS A 67 -3.64 -1.25 12.81
CA LYS A 67 -4.93 -1.94 12.81
C LYS A 67 -4.68 -3.43 12.58
N ARG A 68 -4.69 -4.19 13.68
CA ARG A 68 -4.86 -5.65 13.69
C ARG A 68 -6.34 -5.99 13.69
#